data_AF-A0A2N8ZID5-F1
#
_entry.id   AF-A0A2N8ZID5-F1
#
_cell.length_a   1.000
_cell.length_b   1.000
_cell.length_c   1.000
_cell.angle_alpha   90.00
_cell.angle_beta   90.00
_cell.angle_gamma   90.00
#
_symmetry.space_group_name_H-M   'P 1'
#
loop_
_entity.id
_entity.type
_entity.pdbx_description
1 polymer ?
#
loop_
_entity_poly.entity_id
_entity_poly.type
_entity_poly.pdbx_seq_one_letter_code
_entity_poly.pdbx_strand_id
1 'polypeptide(L)'
;MTSNSEKLKGDAKPKVNTTTTTNYARSPEVKAWALNRANGVCEYCDNPAPFETEEDRPFLEVHHIVPLVDGGANTVENCADICPNCHRMLHFGRGREDKANWLLTNKENHKVYNKVSTLNTSNYFACRTRSVNIVAYCNFQAFCYV
;
A
#
# COMPACT_ATOMS: atom_id res chain seq x y z
N MET A 1 -7.33 1.92 -43.73
CA MET A 1 -8.45 2.64 -43.10
C MET A 1 -7.84 3.77 -42.28
N THR A 2 -7.78 4.98 -42.84
CA THR A 2 -7.18 6.14 -42.19
C THR A 2 -8.18 6.69 -41.17
N SER A 3 -7.98 6.40 -39.89
CA SER A 3 -8.76 7.00 -38.81
C SER A 3 -8.34 8.46 -38.67
N ASN A 4 -9.08 9.35 -39.32
CA ASN A 4 -8.94 10.79 -39.14
C ASN A 4 -9.47 11.11 -37.73
N SER A 5 -8.60 11.23 -36.73
CA SER A 5 -9.01 11.56 -35.37
C SER A 5 -9.12 13.08 -35.24
N GLU A 6 -10.23 13.65 -35.67
CA GLU A 6 -10.51 15.05 -35.34
C GLU A 6 -10.65 15.22 -33.82
N LYS A 7 -9.94 16.20 -33.27
CA LYS A 7 -9.94 16.49 -31.83
C LYS A 7 -11.32 16.98 -31.41
N LEU A 8 -11.99 16.23 -30.55
CA LEU A 8 -13.29 16.61 -29.99
C LEU A 8 -13.15 17.94 -29.23
N LYS A 9 -14.06 18.89 -29.52
CA LYS A 9 -14.20 20.13 -28.76
C LYS A 9 -15.00 19.82 -27.50
N GLY A 10 -14.39 19.96 -26.33
CA GLY A 10 -15.06 19.78 -25.04
C GLY A 10 -15.96 20.97 -24.68
N ASP A 11 -16.62 20.89 -23.52
CA ASP A 11 -17.52 21.93 -23.02
C ASP A 11 -16.76 22.99 -22.20
N ALA A 12 -16.75 24.24 -22.66
CA ALA A 12 -16.10 25.34 -21.92
C ALA A 12 -16.78 25.66 -20.58
N LYS A 13 -18.04 25.24 -20.41
CA LYS A 13 -18.83 25.41 -19.18
C LYS A 13 -19.62 24.11 -18.92
N PRO A 14 -19.07 23.16 -18.15
CA PRO A 14 -19.75 21.91 -17.88
C PRO A 14 -21.02 22.14 -17.05
N LYS A 15 -22.02 21.28 -17.25
CA LYS A 15 -23.25 21.29 -16.43
C LYS A 15 -22.93 20.78 -15.02
N VAL A 16 -23.48 21.44 -14.01
CA VAL A 16 -23.37 21.01 -12.61
C VAL A 16 -24.55 20.10 -12.28
N ASN A 17 -24.26 18.90 -11.77
CA ASN A 17 -25.25 17.95 -11.26
C ASN A 17 -24.99 17.68 -9.78
N THR A 18 -26.06 17.55 -8.99
CA THR A 18 -25.98 17.18 -7.56
C THR A 18 -26.29 15.70 -7.38
N THR A 19 -25.54 15.00 -6.54
CA THR A 19 -25.75 13.57 -6.24
C THR A 19 -25.61 13.32 -4.74
N THR A 20 -26.46 12.44 -4.20
CA THR A 20 -26.39 11.98 -2.80
C THR A 20 -25.68 10.62 -2.76
N THR A 21 -24.74 10.45 -1.83
CA THR A 21 -23.97 9.20 -1.68
C THR A 21 -23.92 8.77 -0.23
N THR A 22 -24.10 7.47 0.02
CA THR A 22 -23.96 6.86 1.34
C THR A 22 -22.52 6.39 1.53
N ASN A 23 -21.87 6.82 2.61
CA ASN A 23 -20.52 6.41 2.97
C ASN A 23 -20.53 5.70 4.32
N TYR A 24 -19.75 4.62 4.43
CA TYR A 24 -19.49 3.97 5.71
C TYR A 24 -18.39 4.73 6.46
N ALA A 25 -18.62 5.06 7.72
CA ALA A 25 -17.59 5.61 8.60
C ALA A 25 -16.48 4.56 8.78
N ARG A 26 -15.23 4.96 8.55
CA ARG A 26 -14.06 4.09 8.70
C ARG A 26 -13.33 4.46 10.00
N SER A 27 -12.93 3.45 10.78
CA SER A 27 -12.15 3.69 12.00
C SER A 27 -10.76 4.28 11.67
N PRO A 28 -10.42 5.47 12.20
CA PRO A 28 -9.09 6.05 12.04
C PRO A 28 -7.99 5.17 12.64
N GLU A 29 -8.30 4.43 13.70
CA GLU A 29 -7.36 3.53 14.39
C GLU A 29 -6.98 2.34 13.50
N VAL A 30 -7.98 1.72 12.86
CA VAL A 30 -7.74 0.63 11.90
C VAL A 30 -6.89 1.11 10.73
N LYS A 31 -7.16 2.32 10.22
CA LYS A 31 -6.38 2.94 9.15
C LYS A 31 -4.93 3.18 9.58
N ALA A 32 -4.72 3.84 10.72
CA ALA A 32 -3.39 4.15 11.23
C ALA A 32 -2.58 2.88 11.50
N TRP A 33 -3.21 1.86 12.08
CA TRP A 33 -2.56 0.59 12.34
C TRP A 33 -2.17 -0.14 11.05
N ALA A 34 -3.04 -0.16 10.03
CA ALA A 34 -2.74 -0.78 8.74
C ALA A 34 -1.57 -0.10 8.02
N LEU A 35 -1.55 1.24 7.98
CA LEU A 35 -0.45 2.03 7.40
C LEU A 35 0.89 1.75 8.12
N ASN A 36 0.86 1.71 9.45
CA ASN A 36 2.05 1.40 10.25
C ASN A 36 2.55 -0.03 10.01
N ARG A 37 1.64 -1.01 9.85
CA ARG A 37 2.01 -2.40 9.55
C ARG A 37 2.71 -2.54 8.20
N ALA A 38 2.24 -1.81 7.19
CA ALA A 38 2.78 -1.86 5.84
C ALA A 38 4.16 -1.18 5.72
N ASN A 39 4.49 -0.28 6.64
CA ASN A 39 5.81 0.37 6.72
C ASN A 39 6.26 0.98 5.38
N GLY A 40 5.31 1.62 4.68
CA GLY A 40 5.57 2.26 3.39
C GLY A 40 5.80 1.31 2.22
N VAL A 41 5.52 0.01 2.37
CA VAL A 41 5.61 -0.99 1.31
C VAL A 41 4.21 -1.55 1.03
N CYS A 42 3.85 -1.63 -0.25
CA CYS A 42 2.56 -2.16 -0.70
C CYS A 42 2.42 -3.64 -0.33
N GLU A 43 1.37 -4.00 0.41
CA GLU A 43 1.12 -5.39 0.86
C GLU A 43 0.69 -6.35 -0.28
N TYR A 44 0.58 -5.85 -1.52
CA TYR A 44 0.29 -6.68 -2.70
C TYR A 44 1.49 -6.93 -3.61
N CYS A 45 2.20 -5.86 -3.99
CA CYS A 45 3.26 -5.95 -4.99
C CYS A 45 4.67 -5.77 -4.42
N ASP A 46 4.79 -5.61 -3.09
CA ASP A 46 6.05 -5.45 -2.36
C ASP A 46 6.90 -4.25 -2.79
N ASN A 47 6.34 -3.34 -3.60
CA ASN A 47 7.01 -2.11 -3.99
C ASN A 47 6.83 -1.04 -2.92
N PRO A 48 7.82 -0.14 -2.73
CA PRO A 48 7.66 1.01 -1.87
C PRO A 48 6.51 1.91 -2.36
N ALA A 49 6.00 2.74 -1.45
CA ALA A 49 5.03 3.78 -1.79
C ALA A 49 5.55 4.64 -2.95
N PRO A 50 4.67 5.02 -3.90
CA PRO A 50 5.08 5.71 -5.12
C PRO A 50 5.60 7.13 -4.87
N PHE A 51 5.19 7.76 -3.75
CA PHE A 51 5.60 9.10 -3.34
C PHE A 51 5.30 9.29 -1.85
N GLU A 52 5.81 10.41 -1.30
CA GLU A 52 5.55 10.86 0.07
C GLU A 52 4.56 12.02 0.09
N THR A 53 3.74 12.11 1.14
CA THR A 53 2.84 13.26 1.36
C THR A 53 3.64 14.51 1.76
N GLU A 54 2.98 15.66 1.82
CA GLU A 54 3.56 16.91 2.35
C GLU A 54 4.04 16.81 3.81
N GLU A 55 3.66 15.75 4.52
CA GLU A 55 4.08 15.45 5.90
C GLU A 55 5.21 14.41 5.95
N ASP A 56 5.91 14.17 4.83
CA ASP A 56 7.00 13.19 4.67
C ASP A 56 6.55 11.75 5.02
N ARG A 57 5.29 11.40 4.72
CA ARG A 57 4.75 10.05 4.94
C ARG A 57 4.59 9.28 3.65
N PRO A 58 4.96 7.98 3.58
CA PRO A 58 4.75 7.17 2.38
C PRO A 58 3.24 7.07 2.05
N PHE A 59 2.89 7.33 0.79
CA PHE A 59 1.50 7.32 0.35
C PHE A 59 1.03 5.92 -0.06
N LEU A 60 0.18 5.32 0.75
CA LEU A 60 -0.55 4.09 0.47
C LEU A 60 -2.05 4.27 0.77
N GLU A 61 -2.87 3.45 0.13
CA GLU A 61 -4.32 3.47 0.27
C GLU A 61 -4.80 2.22 1.01
N VAL A 62 -5.51 2.42 2.12
CA VAL A 62 -6.15 1.34 2.85
C VAL A 62 -7.36 0.81 2.07
N HIS A 63 -7.32 -0.48 1.78
CA HIS A 63 -8.31 -1.22 1.01
C HIS A 63 -8.91 -2.35 1.86
N HIS A 64 -10.24 -2.38 1.97
CA HIS A 64 -10.96 -3.53 2.52
C HIS A 64 -10.96 -4.67 1.48
N ILE A 65 -10.29 -5.79 1.78
CA ILE A 65 -10.12 -6.93 0.87
C ILE A 65 -11.47 -7.58 0.57
N VAL A 66 -12.27 -7.81 1.63
CA VAL A 66 -13.71 -8.06 1.51
C VAL A 66 -14.43 -6.72 1.63
N PRO A 67 -15.13 -6.24 0.59
CA PRO A 67 -15.79 -4.95 0.61
C PRO A 67 -16.82 -4.83 1.74
N LEU A 68 -16.92 -3.65 2.35
CA LEU A 68 -17.92 -3.38 3.40
C LEU A 68 -19.36 -3.56 2.91
N VAL A 69 -19.62 -3.27 1.63
CA VAL A 69 -20.94 -3.43 1.00
C VAL A 69 -21.35 -4.90 0.91
N ASP A 70 -20.38 -5.80 0.86
CA ASP A 70 -20.56 -7.26 0.76
C ASP A 70 -20.48 -7.93 2.15
N GLY A 71 -20.58 -7.14 3.23
CA GLY A 71 -20.53 -7.64 4.61
C GLY A 71 -19.12 -7.80 5.18
N GLY A 72 -18.09 -7.26 4.52
CA GLY A 72 -16.74 -7.24 5.04
C GLY A 72 -16.63 -6.45 6.37
N ALA A 73 -15.86 -6.97 7.31
CA ALA A 73 -15.66 -6.31 8.60
C ALA A 73 -14.66 -5.14 8.49
N ASN A 74 -14.87 -4.07 9.25
CA ASN A 74 -13.89 -2.98 9.37
C ASN A 74 -12.80 -3.33 10.41
N THR A 75 -11.96 -4.33 10.10
CA THR A 75 -10.88 -4.80 10.98
C THR A 75 -9.52 -4.72 10.27
N VAL A 76 -8.44 -4.81 11.04
CA VAL A 76 -7.07 -4.74 10.50
C VAL A 76 -6.72 -5.96 9.63
N GLU A 77 -7.34 -7.10 9.90
CA GLU A 77 -7.20 -8.34 9.13
C GLU A 77 -7.83 -8.18 7.74
N ASN A 78 -8.98 -7.52 7.64
CA ASN A 78 -9.66 -7.27 6.37
C ASN A 78 -9.13 -6.03 5.61
N CYS A 79 -8.24 -5.23 6.21
CA CYS A 79 -7.66 -4.04 5.56
C CYS A 79 -6.25 -4.32 5.06
N ALA A 80 -5.97 -4.18 3.76
CA ALA A 80 -4.63 -4.15 3.20
C ALA A 80 -4.22 -2.73 2.82
N ASP A 81 -2.98 -2.35 3.07
CA ASP A 81 -2.44 -1.05 2.67
C ASP A 81 -1.59 -1.22 1.40
N ILE A 82 -2.02 -0.56 0.32
CA ILE A 82 -1.57 -0.88 -1.04
C ILE A 82 -1.35 0.39 -1.85
N CYS A 83 -0.49 0.32 -2.88
CA CYS A 83 -0.27 1.46 -3.75
C CYS A 83 -1.51 1.76 -4.61
N PRO A 84 -1.66 2.99 -5.13
CA PRO A 84 -2.83 3.39 -5.92
C PRO A 84 -3.09 2.49 -7.14
N ASN A 85 -2.02 1.99 -7.77
CA ASN A 85 -2.13 1.07 -8.91
C ASN A 85 -2.75 -0.27 -8.51
N CYS A 86 -2.24 -0.88 -7.43
CA CYS A 86 -2.77 -2.12 -6.90
C CYS A 86 -4.20 -1.95 -6.39
N HIS A 87 -4.51 -0.81 -5.77
CA HIS A 87 -5.86 -0.50 -5.32
C HIS A 87 -6.85 -0.47 -6.48
N ARG A 88 -6.54 0.23 -7.57
CA ARG A 88 -7.40 0.27 -8.75
C ARG A 88 -7.49 -1.09 -9.44
N MET A 89 -6.42 -1.87 -9.45
CA MET A 89 -6.43 -3.23 -9.98
C MET A 89 -7.33 -4.17 -9.18
N LEU A 90 -7.43 -4.04 -7.85
CA LEU A 90 -8.36 -4.83 -7.04
C LEU A 90 -9.82 -4.41 -7.25
N HIS A 91 -10.09 -3.15 -7.60
CA HIS A 91 -11.45 -2.73 -7.95
C HIS A 91 -11.85 -3.14 -9.37
N PHE A 92 -10.96 -2.92 -10.35
CA PHE A 92 -11.33 -2.91 -11.78
C PHE A 92 -10.50 -3.87 -12.66
N GLY A 93 -9.41 -4.43 -12.12
CA GLY A 93 -8.52 -5.29 -12.88
C GLY A 93 -9.14 -6.65 -13.19
N ARG A 94 -8.72 -7.25 -14.30
CA ARG A 94 -9.10 -8.63 -14.65
C ARG A 94 -8.58 -9.60 -13.58
N GLY A 95 -9.42 -10.54 -13.16
CA GLY A 95 -9.07 -11.51 -12.11
C GLY A 95 -8.85 -10.84 -10.75
N ARG A 96 -9.64 -9.81 -10.42
CA ARG A 96 -9.57 -9.12 -9.13
C ARG A 96 -9.87 -10.03 -7.94
N GLU A 97 -10.76 -11.00 -8.11
CA GLU A 97 -11.14 -11.96 -7.07
C GLU A 97 -9.94 -12.84 -6.69
N ASP A 98 -9.21 -13.37 -7.67
CA ASP A 98 -7.98 -14.15 -7.43
C ASP A 98 -6.92 -13.32 -6.68
N LYS A 99 -6.83 -12.02 -7.00
CA LYS A 99 -5.87 -11.10 -6.36
C LYS A 99 -6.28 -10.75 -4.93
N ALA A 100 -7.57 -10.55 -4.68
CA ALA A 100 -8.11 -10.35 -3.34
C ALA A 100 -7.92 -11.61 -2.49
N ASN A 101 -8.17 -12.79 -3.06
CA ASN A 101 -7.93 -14.07 -2.41
C ASN A 101 -6.44 -14.26 -2.07
N TRP A 102 -5.53 -13.91 -2.99
CA TRP A 102 -4.10 -13.92 -2.73
C TRP A 102 -3.71 -13.03 -1.54
N LEU A 103 -4.31 -11.84 -1.41
CA LEU A 103 -4.09 -10.96 -0.25
C LEU A 103 -4.56 -11.61 1.06
N LEU A 104 -5.72 -12.27 1.05
CA LEU A 104 -6.22 -12.96 2.24
C LEU A 104 -5.28 -14.09 2.67
N THR A 105 -4.73 -14.86 1.72
CA THR A 105 -3.86 -16.02 2.02
C THR A 105 -2.44 -15.61 2.41
N ASN A 106 -1.88 -14.59 1.77
CA ASN A 106 -0.45 -14.27 1.91
C ASN A 106 -0.15 -13.30 3.06
N LYS A 107 -1.17 -12.61 3.56
CA LYS A 107 -1.04 -11.70 4.71
C LYS A 107 -0.74 -12.41 6.02
N GLU A 108 -1.17 -13.67 6.18
CA GLU A 108 -0.78 -14.51 7.31
C GLU A 108 0.73 -14.81 7.34
N ASN A 109 1.37 -14.88 6.16
CA ASN A 109 2.81 -15.11 6.05
C ASN A 109 3.65 -13.86 6.36
N HIS A 110 3.11 -12.65 6.13
CA HIS A 110 3.77 -11.40 6.51
C HIS A 110 3.83 -11.19 8.04
N LYS A 111 2.95 -11.84 8.82
CA LYS A 111 3.04 -11.85 10.30
C LYS A 111 4.32 -12.55 10.78
N VAL A 112 4.81 -13.55 10.03
CA VAL A 112 6.05 -14.27 10.34
C VAL A 112 7.27 -13.40 10.00
N TYR A 113 7.26 -12.72 8.85
CA TYR A 113 8.39 -11.87 8.44
C TYR A 113 8.58 -10.65 9.35
N ASN A 114 7.49 -9.99 9.78
CA ASN A 114 7.54 -8.86 10.72
C ASN A 114 7.89 -9.27 12.17
N LYS A 115 7.64 -10.52 12.57
CA LYS A 115 8.11 -11.05 13.86
C LYS A 115 9.63 -11.29 13.85
N VAL A 116 10.20 -11.67 12.70
CA VAL A 116 11.64 -11.89 12.55
C VAL A 116 12.41 -10.57 12.47
N SER A 117 11.86 -9.53 11.82
CA SER A 117 12.51 -8.21 11.75
C SER A 117 12.53 -7.46 13.09
N THR A 118 11.50 -7.61 13.93
CA THR A 118 11.43 -6.99 15.26
C THR A 118 12.35 -7.66 16.29
N LEU A 119 12.68 -8.94 16.13
CA LEU A 119 13.65 -9.64 17.00
C LEU A 119 15.11 -9.30 16.68
N ASN A 120 15.39 -8.58 15.60
CA ASN A 120 16.75 -8.25 15.16
C ASN A 120 17.13 -6.76 15.36
N THR A 121 16.34 -6.01 16.13
CA THR A 121 16.56 -4.57 16.38
C THR A 121 17.13 -4.22 17.76
N SER A 122 17.49 -5.20 18.59
CA SER A 122 18.04 -4.95 19.93
C SER A 122 19.48 -4.39 19.97
N ASN A 123 20.09 -4.02 18.83
CA ASN A 123 21.44 -3.44 18.79
C ASN A 123 21.59 -2.18 17.92
N TYR A 124 20.52 -1.51 17.47
CA TYR A 124 20.66 -0.25 16.73
C TYR A 124 20.58 0.96 17.68
N PHE A 125 21.72 1.34 18.23
CA PHE A 125 21.95 2.69 18.71
C PHE A 125 21.84 3.67 17.54
N ALA A 126 20.98 4.66 17.68
CA ALA A 126 20.85 5.77 16.75
C ALA A 126 22.17 6.56 16.66
N CYS A 127 22.87 6.47 15.53
CA CYS A 127 23.92 7.42 15.18
C CYS A 127 23.37 8.43 14.17
N ARG A 128 23.06 9.63 14.66
CA ARG A 128 22.84 10.81 13.81
C ARG A 128 24.18 11.19 13.18
N THR A 129 24.32 11.06 11.86
CA THR A 129 25.20 11.95 11.10
C THR A 129 24.61 12.32 9.75
N ARG A 130 24.74 13.61 9.50
CA ARG A 130 24.37 14.40 8.33
C ARG A 130 25.12 13.92 7.09
N SER A 131 24.50 14.08 5.92
CA SER A 131 25.10 14.13 4.57
C SER A 131 25.30 12.80 3.81
N VAL A 132 24.58 12.72 2.69
CA VAL A 132 24.90 12.09 1.38
C VAL A 132 25.26 10.59 1.30
N ASN A 133 24.39 9.89 0.55
CA ASN A 133 24.66 8.91 -0.52
C ASN A 133 25.27 7.52 -0.24
N ILE A 134 24.70 6.56 -1.00
CA ILE A 134 25.20 5.23 -1.40
C ILE A 134 24.96 4.10 -0.39
N VAL A 135 23.95 3.28 -0.71
CA VAL A 135 23.77 1.94 -0.15
C VAL A 135 24.88 1.05 -0.73
N ALA A 136 25.97 0.89 0.01
CA ALA A 136 27.00 -0.09 -0.28
C ALA A 136 26.57 -1.44 0.33
N TYR A 137 26.35 -2.44 -0.51
CA TYR A 137 26.27 -3.84 -0.10
C TYR A 137 27.64 -4.30 0.40
N CYS A 138 27.79 -4.50 1.70
CA CYS A 138 28.98 -5.12 2.27
C CYS A 138 28.67 -6.57 2.63
N ASN A 139 29.04 -7.49 1.73
CA ASN A 139 29.18 -8.91 2.03
C ASN A 139 30.28 -9.08 3.09
N PHE A 140 29.93 -9.55 4.29
CA PHE A 140 30.91 -9.91 5.31
C PHE A 140 30.94 -11.44 5.45
N GLN A 141 31.85 -12.08 4.71
CA GLN A 141 32.43 -13.36 5.13
C GLN A 141 33.43 -13.08 6.25
N ALA A 142 33.24 -13.69 7.42
CA ALA A 142 34.30 -13.96 8.40
C ALA A 142 33.78 -15.08 9.32
N PHE A 143 34.25 -16.32 9.15
CA PHE A 143 35.34 -16.92 9.91
C PHE A 143 35.09 -16.96 11.44
N CYS A 144 34.68 -18.13 11.91
CA CYS A 144 34.73 -18.52 13.33
C CYS A 144 36.19 -18.74 13.76
N TYR A 145 36.56 -18.20 14.92
CA TYR A 145 37.77 -18.56 15.66
C TYR A 145 37.52 -19.81 16.50
N VAL A 146 38.45 -20.78 16.43
CA VAL A 146 39.29 -21.20 17.58
C VAL A 146 40.66 -21.57 17.05
#